data_AF-A0A5C1A9K5-F1
#
_entry.id   AF-A0A5C1A9K5-F1
#
_cell.length_a   1.000
_cell.length_b   1.000
_cell.length_c   1.000
_cell.angle_alpha   90.00
_cell.angle_beta   90.00
_cell.angle_gamma   90.00
#
_symmetry.space_group_name_H-M   'P 1'
#
loop_
_entity.id
_entity.type
_entity.pdbx_description
1 polymer ?
#
loop_
_entity_poly.entity_id
_entity_poly.type
_entity_poly.pdbx_seq_one_letter_code
_entity_poly.pdbx_strand_id
1 'polypeptide(L)'
;MFRTCQLLAVLVTLAGAVGCGGPKEESISVKVDPMVQVKSTLERYANGQPLGSEVTSYDYMVNEVRKVDAAKADILKAGLEDIQKTKGSPAAKAKDLMKKLNL
;
A
#
# COMPACT_ATOMS: atom_id res chain seq x y z
N MET A 1 14.52 -46.45 40.52
CA MET A 1 15.94 -46.03 40.50
C MET A 1 16.60 -46.68 39.30
N PHE A 2 17.00 -45.88 38.29
CA PHE A 2 17.89 -46.23 37.15
C PHE A 2 17.36 -47.37 36.22
N ARG A 3 17.53 -47.42 34.90
CA ARG A 3 18.35 -46.69 33.93
C ARG A 3 17.91 -47.22 32.54
N THR A 4 17.64 -46.31 31.60
CA THR A 4 17.99 -46.35 30.15
C THR A 4 17.65 -47.53 29.22
N CYS A 5 17.41 -47.12 27.97
CA CYS A 5 17.34 -47.85 26.69
C CYS A 5 15.93 -48.32 26.31
N GLN A 6 15.38 -48.01 25.14
CA GLN A 6 15.81 -47.24 23.98
C GLN A 6 14.62 -47.25 23.01
N LEU A 7 14.61 -46.30 22.08
CA LEU A 7 13.97 -46.37 20.75
C LEU A 7 12.49 -45.99 20.62
N LEU A 8 12.24 -45.31 19.50
CA LEU A 8 10.98 -44.84 18.91
C LEU A 8 10.51 -43.51 19.50
N ALA A 9 11.06 -42.37 19.08
CA ALA A 9 10.98 -41.78 17.73
C ALA A 9 9.52 -41.62 17.27
N VAL A 10 9.22 -40.43 16.72
CA VAL A 10 7.90 -39.98 16.20
C VAL A 10 6.99 -39.50 17.35
N LEU A 11 6.78 -38.20 17.54
CA LEU A 11 5.89 -37.37 16.71
C LEU A 11 6.12 -35.90 17.14
N VAL A 12 7.00 -35.16 16.48
CA VAL A 12 6.64 -34.17 15.44
C VAL A 12 5.58 -33.17 15.93
N THR A 13 6.08 -32.10 16.55
CA THR A 13 5.70 -30.70 16.28
C THR A 13 4.21 -30.42 16.04
N LEU A 14 3.47 -30.26 17.13
CA LEU A 14 2.18 -29.58 17.16
C LEU A 14 2.40 -28.05 17.31
N ALA A 15 3.04 -27.42 16.34
CA ALA A 15 3.24 -25.97 16.32
C ALA A 15 3.29 -25.48 14.86
N GLY A 16 2.14 -25.16 14.28
CA GLY A 16 2.11 -24.61 12.94
C GLY A 16 0.80 -24.84 12.20
N ALA A 17 -0.34 -24.46 12.78
CA ALA A 17 -1.57 -24.30 12.01
C ALA A 17 -2.51 -23.28 12.68
N VAL A 18 -1.99 -22.09 12.99
CA VAL A 18 -2.83 -20.88 12.94
C VAL A 18 -3.07 -20.58 11.46
N GLY A 19 -3.92 -21.41 10.84
CA GLY A 19 -4.46 -21.15 9.52
C GLY A 19 -5.32 -19.91 9.62
N CYS A 20 -4.80 -18.78 9.13
CA CYS A 20 -5.60 -17.62 8.79
C CYS A 20 -6.53 -18.07 7.65
N GLY A 21 -7.70 -18.60 8.01
CA GLY A 21 -8.75 -18.96 7.07
C GLY A 21 -9.12 -17.72 6.28
N GLY A 22 -8.71 -17.70 5.01
CA GLY A 22 -8.92 -16.58 4.11
C GLY A 22 -10.41 -16.23 4.01
N PRO A 23 -10.79 -14.95 4.12
CA PRO A 23 -12.16 -14.54 3.93
C PRO A 23 -12.58 -14.75 2.47
N LYS A 24 -13.84 -15.16 2.33
CA LYS A 24 -14.53 -15.41 1.06
C LYS A 24 -14.54 -14.14 0.23
N GLU A 25 -14.14 -14.27 -1.03
CA GLU A 25 -14.12 -13.20 -2.01
C GLU A 25 -15.55 -12.94 -2.49
N GLU A 26 -16.31 -12.16 -1.71
CA GLU A 26 -17.50 -11.50 -2.22
C GLU A 26 -17.02 -10.36 -3.12
N SER A 27 -17.27 -10.48 -4.43
CA SER A 27 -17.05 -9.38 -5.38
C SER A 27 -18.09 -8.30 -5.15
N ILE A 28 -18.01 -7.63 -3.99
CA ILE A 28 -18.63 -6.34 -3.82
C ILE A 28 -17.82 -5.44 -4.75
N SER A 29 -18.45 -4.93 -5.80
CA SER A 29 -17.91 -3.80 -6.55
C SER A 29 -17.91 -2.59 -5.62
N VAL A 30 -16.97 -2.56 -4.67
CA VAL A 30 -16.77 -1.46 -3.77
C VAL A 30 -16.33 -0.31 -4.66
N LYS A 31 -17.22 0.67 -4.81
CA LYS A 31 -16.89 1.95 -5.43
C LYS A 31 -15.96 2.67 -4.45
N VAL A 32 -14.70 2.25 -4.43
CA VAL A 32 -13.67 2.84 -3.57
C VAL A 32 -13.41 4.24 -4.12
N ASP A 33 -13.54 5.24 -3.27
CA ASP A 33 -13.17 6.61 -3.62
C ASP A 33 -11.69 6.63 -4.06
N PRO A 34 -11.37 7.07 -5.29
CA PRO A 34 -10.00 7.10 -5.78
C PRO A 34 -9.06 7.94 -4.90
N MET A 35 -9.60 8.93 -4.17
CA MET A 35 -8.82 9.73 -3.23
C MET A 35 -8.26 8.92 -2.05
N VAL A 36 -8.85 7.77 -1.69
CA VAL A 36 -8.32 6.87 -0.66
C VAL A 36 -6.99 6.27 -1.11
N GLN A 37 -6.90 5.82 -2.37
CA GLN A 37 -5.66 5.29 -2.94
C GLN A 37 -4.58 6.38 -3.06
N VAL A 38 -4.98 7.59 -3.46
CA VAL A 38 -4.10 8.77 -3.50
C VAL A 38 -3.53 9.06 -2.13
N LYS A 39 -4.40 9.16 -1.11
CA LYS A 39 -4.00 9.44 0.27
C LYS A 39 -3.01 8.41 0.78
N SER A 40 -3.32 7.12 0.65
CA SER A 40 -2.43 6.04 1.07
C SER A 40 -1.06 6.12 0.39
N THR A 41 -1.03 6.44 -0.91
CA THR A 41 0.23 6.59 -1.66
C THR A 41 1.05 7.77 -1.18
N LEU A 42 0.43 8.94 -0.99
CA LEU A 42 1.14 10.12 -0.52
C LEU A 42 1.57 10.00 0.95
N GLU A 43 0.81 9.32 1.80
CA GLU A 43 1.19 9.04 3.19
C GLU A 43 2.46 8.19 3.26
N ARG A 44 2.55 7.13 2.44
CA ARG A 44 3.77 6.31 2.33
C ARG A 44 4.99 7.17 1.98
N TYR A 45 4.86 8.03 0.97
CA TYR A 45 5.94 8.93 0.58
C TYR A 45 6.26 9.97 1.65
N ALA A 46 5.25 10.56 2.28
CA ALA A 46 5.37 11.52 3.37
C ALA A 46 6.13 10.93 4.58
N ASN A 47 5.98 9.62 4.80
CA ASN A 47 6.71 8.85 5.80
C ASN A 47 8.13 8.44 5.36
N GLY A 48 8.56 8.86 4.18
CA GLY A 48 9.91 8.64 3.68
C GLY A 48 10.10 7.35 2.88
N GLN A 49 9.01 6.62 2.55
CA GLN A 49 9.16 5.49 1.64
C GLN A 49 9.61 5.99 0.25
N PRO A 50 10.55 5.29 -0.38
CA PRO A 50 10.96 5.61 -1.74
C PRO A 50 9.83 5.34 -2.73
N LEU A 51 9.96 5.87 -3.94
CA LEU A 51 9.03 5.59 -5.03
C LEU A 51 9.12 4.11 -5.42
N GLY A 52 7.97 3.44 -5.48
CA GLY A 52 7.85 2.03 -5.84
C GLY A 52 7.24 1.78 -7.21
N SER A 53 6.69 0.58 -7.40
CA SER A 53 6.06 0.15 -8.65
C SER A 53 4.81 0.95 -9.01
N GLU A 54 4.17 1.61 -8.05
CA GLU A 54 2.97 2.42 -8.28
C GLU A 54 3.21 3.64 -9.20
N VAL A 55 4.48 4.03 -9.42
CA VAL A 55 4.83 5.10 -10.38
C VAL A 55 4.31 4.77 -11.78
N THR A 56 4.30 3.50 -12.18
CA THR A 56 3.76 3.08 -13.47
C THR A 56 2.24 3.20 -13.56
N SER A 57 1.57 3.37 -12.41
CA SER A 57 0.12 3.50 -12.29
C SER A 57 -0.32 4.93 -11.99
N TYR A 58 0.58 5.92 -12.02
CA TYR A 58 0.22 7.32 -11.75
C TYR A 58 -0.81 7.86 -12.74
N ASP A 59 -0.66 7.58 -14.03
CA ASP A 59 -1.64 8.02 -15.04
C ASP A 59 -3.03 7.41 -14.78
N TYR A 60 -3.07 6.13 -14.39
CA TYR A 60 -4.31 5.49 -13.98
C TYR A 60 -4.93 6.18 -12.77
N MET A 61 -4.15 6.46 -11.73
CA MET A 61 -4.62 7.13 -10.51
C MET A 61 -5.18 8.53 -10.81
N VAL A 62 -4.49 9.31 -11.64
CA VAL A 62 -4.96 10.62 -12.10
C VAL A 62 -6.27 10.50 -12.88
N ASN A 63 -6.39 9.50 -13.75
CA ASN A 63 -7.60 9.28 -14.52
C ASN A 63 -8.79 8.89 -13.64
N GLU A 64 -8.59 8.04 -12.64
CA GLU A 64 -9.68 7.69 -11.69
C GLU A 64 -10.12 8.92 -10.88
N VAL A 65 -9.19 9.75 -10.42
CA VAL A 65 -9.54 11.02 -9.75
C VAL A 65 -10.26 11.96 -10.72
N ARG A 66 -9.84 12.05 -11.98
CA ARG A 66 -10.46 12.95 -12.98
C ARG A 66 -11.93 12.63 -13.23
N LYS A 67 -12.33 11.35 -13.11
CA LYS A 67 -13.73 10.94 -13.25
C LYS A 67 -14.62 11.52 -12.15
N VAL A 68 -14.07 11.88 -10.99
CA VAL A 68 -14.82 12.41 -9.84
C VAL A 68 -14.54 13.88 -9.56
N ASP A 69 -13.31 14.34 -9.76
CA ASP A 69 -12.86 15.72 -9.54
C ASP A 69 -11.69 16.06 -10.48
N ALA A 70 -12.00 16.76 -11.57
CA ALA A 70 -11.00 17.15 -12.56
C ALA A 70 -9.95 18.13 -12.01
N ALA A 71 -10.33 19.03 -11.09
CA ALA A 71 -9.41 20.01 -10.53
C ALA A 71 -8.37 19.34 -9.62
N LYS A 72 -8.80 18.40 -8.77
CA LYS A 72 -7.87 17.59 -7.97
C LYS A 72 -7.01 16.69 -8.83
N ALA A 73 -7.52 16.18 -9.95
CA ALA A 73 -6.72 15.38 -10.88
C ALA A 73 -5.57 16.18 -11.50
N ASP A 74 -5.79 17.44 -11.86
CA ASP A 74 -4.74 18.32 -12.38
C ASP A 74 -3.65 18.61 -11.33
N ILE A 75 -4.08 18.90 -10.09
CA ILE A 75 -3.17 19.08 -8.95
C ILE A 75 -2.36 17.81 -8.69
N LEU A 76 -3.03 16.65 -8.67
CA LEU A 76 -2.42 15.35 -8.44
C LEU A 76 -1.38 15.05 -9.53
N LYS A 77 -1.72 15.23 -10.80
CA LYS A 77 -0.81 14.99 -11.92
C LYS A 77 0.48 15.81 -11.79
N ALA A 78 0.34 17.12 -11.59
CA ALA A 78 1.48 18.01 -11.44
C ALA A 78 2.35 17.63 -10.22
N GLY A 79 1.71 17.26 -9.10
CA GLY A 79 2.41 16.86 -7.89
C GLY A 79 3.15 15.52 -8.02
N LEU A 80 2.54 14.52 -8.64
CA LEU A 80 3.17 13.21 -8.89
C LEU A 80 4.36 13.32 -9.85
N GLU A 81 4.25 14.15 -10.90
CA GLU A 81 5.38 14.44 -11.80
C GLU A 81 6.55 15.12 -11.05
N ASP A 82 6.25 16.05 -10.14
CA ASP A 82 7.27 16.73 -9.35
C ASP A 82 7.94 15.77 -8.35
N ILE A 83 7.17 14.87 -7.74
CA ILE A 83 7.68 13.78 -6.89
C ILE A 83 8.61 12.88 -7.70
N GLN A 84 8.20 12.42 -8.89
CA GLN A 84 8.98 11.53 -9.74
C GLN A 84 10.31 12.15 -10.19
N LYS A 85 10.34 13.47 -10.41
CA LYS A 85 11.56 14.20 -10.80
C LYS A 85 12.52 14.47 -9.62
N THR A 86 12.14 14.11 -8.40
CA THR A 86 12.93 14.43 -7.20
C THR A 86 14.13 13.52 -7.08
N LYS A 87 15.32 14.12 -6.96
CA LYS A 87 16.53 13.42 -6.58
C LYS A 87 16.61 13.40 -5.05
N GLY A 88 16.10 12.32 -4.43
CA GLY A 88 16.12 12.16 -2.97
C GLY A 88 14.77 11.69 -2.41
N SER A 89 14.52 11.98 -1.13
CA SER A 89 13.28 11.57 -0.47
C SER A 89 12.06 12.32 -1.03
N PRO A 90 10.95 11.63 -1.33
CA PRO A 90 9.71 12.27 -1.80
C PRO A 90 8.90 12.94 -0.67
N ALA A 91 9.33 12.81 0.59
CA ALA A 91 8.50 13.13 1.75
C ALA A 91 7.98 14.57 1.81
N ALA A 92 8.84 15.56 1.55
CA ALA A 92 8.43 16.96 1.59
C ALA A 92 7.37 17.26 0.52
N LYS A 93 7.61 16.82 -0.71
CA LYS A 93 6.68 17.04 -1.83
C LYS A 93 5.37 16.28 -1.66
N ALA A 94 5.40 15.08 -1.11
CA ALA A 94 4.20 14.33 -0.79
C ALA A 94 3.33 15.05 0.25
N LYS A 95 3.93 15.56 1.33
CA LYS A 95 3.22 16.36 2.35
C LYS A 95 2.60 17.63 1.75
N ASP A 96 3.34 18.32 0.90
CA ASP A 96 2.83 19.53 0.25
C ASP A 96 1.72 19.23 -0.76
N LEU A 97 1.79 18.09 -1.46
CA LEU A 97 0.74 17.64 -2.34
C LEU A 97 -0.55 17.26 -1.57
N MET A 98 -0.42 16.56 -0.44
CA MET A 98 -1.57 16.25 0.42
C MET A 98 -2.30 17.52 0.88
N LYS A 99 -1.56 18.55 1.30
CA LYS A 99 -2.14 19.86 1.65
C LYS A 99 -2.91 20.49 0.48
N LYS A 100 -2.33 20.48 -0.73
CA LYS A 100 -2.98 21.02 -1.95
C LYS A 100 -4.26 20.25 -2.32
N LEU A 101 -4.33 18.97 -2.00
CA LEU A 101 -5.49 18.10 -2.27
C LEU A 101 -6.52 18.09 -1.11
N ASN A 102 -6.22 18.79 0.00
CA ASN A 102 -6.98 18.76 1.25
C ASN A 102 -7.12 17.34 1.84
N LEU A 103 -6.00 16.59 1.93
CA LEU A 103 -5.92 15.21 2.45
C LEU A 103 -5.28 15.09 3.84
#